data_AF-A0A8C7P2A6-F1
#
_entry.id   AF-A0A8C7P2A6-F1
#
_cell.length_a   1.000
_cell.length_b   1.000
_cell.length_c   1.000
_cell.angle_alpha   90.00
_cell.angle_beta   90.00
_cell.angle_gamma   90.00
#
_symmetry.space_group_name_H-M   'P 1'
#
loop_
_entity.id
_entity.type
_entity.pdbx_description
1 polymer ?
#
loop_
_entity_poly.entity_id
_entity_poly.type
_entity_poly.pdbx_seq_one_letter_code
_entity_poly.pdbx_strand_id
1 'polypeptide(L)' 'MLRRKPTRLELKLDDTEEFECVKKELEVSSHSIMDKWDGKTREQMINERISYKPHPKPNTLPSLFGNL' A
#
# COMPACT_ATOMS: atom_id res chain seq x y z
N MET A 1 -54.53 21.54 -7.07
CA MET A 1 -54.09 20.13 -6.90
C MET A 1 -53.01 20.09 -5.83
N LEU A 2 -53.10 19.18 -4.86
CA LEU A 2 -52.10 19.08 -3.80
C LEU A 2 -50.93 18.19 -4.24
N ARG A 3 -49.69 18.63 -4.04
CA ARG A 3 -48.47 17.89 -4.40
C ARG A 3 -47.91 17.16 -3.17
N ARG A 4 -47.51 15.90 -3.37
CA ARG A 4 -46.82 15.09 -2.35
C ARG A 4 -45.33 15.46 -2.25
N LYS A 5 -44.69 15.00 -1.19
CA LYS A 5 -43.24 15.15 -1.01
C LYS A 5 -42.46 14.16 -1.90
N PRO A 6 -41.22 14.50 -2.30
CA PRO A 6 -40.33 13.60 -3.02
C PRO A 6 -40.00 12.34 -2.22
N THR A 7 -39.67 11.26 -2.91
CA THR A 7 -39.26 10.00 -2.28
C THR A 7 -37.85 10.14 -1.69
N ARG A 8 -37.67 9.70 -0.44
CA ARG A 8 -36.36 9.56 0.19
C ARG A 8 -35.87 8.13 0.02
N LEU A 9 -34.65 7.96 -0.49
CA LEU A 9 -33.99 6.66 -0.57
C LEU A 9 -33.39 6.30 0.80
N GLU A 10 -33.48 5.03 1.18
CA GLU A 10 -32.95 4.49 2.43
C GLU A 10 -31.99 3.35 2.11
N LEU A 11 -30.85 3.31 2.80
CA LEU A 11 -29.88 2.22 2.68
C LEU A 11 -30.44 0.93 3.25
N LYS A 12 -30.19 -0.17 2.55
CA LYS A 12 -30.69 -1.50 2.86
C LYS A 12 -29.53 -2.49 3.00
N LEU A 13 -29.85 -3.70 3.43
CA LEU A 13 -28.84 -4.74 3.65
C LEU A 13 -28.34 -5.35 2.34
N ASP A 14 -29.20 -5.40 1.31
CA ASP A 14 -28.85 -5.83 -0.06
C ASP A 14 -27.80 -4.91 -0.71
N ASP A 15 -27.76 -3.62 -0.35
CA ASP A 15 -26.73 -2.69 -0.84
C ASP A 15 -25.30 -3.12 -0.43
N THR A 16 -25.15 -3.97 0.60
CA THR A 16 -23.84 -4.46 1.05
C THR A 16 -23.29 -5.61 0.20
N GLU A 17 -24.14 -6.30 -0.57
CA GLU A 17 -23.71 -7.41 -1.42
C GLU A 17 -22.87 -6.94 -2.60
N GLU A 18 -23.14 -5.74 -3.13
CA GLU A 18 -22.32 -5.09 -4.15
C GLU A 18 -20.89 -4.84 -3.63
N PHE A 19 -20.76 -4.42 -2.38
CA PHE A 19 -19.47 -4.13 -1.76
C PHE A 19 -18.60 -5.38 -1.61
N GLU A 20 -19.17 -6.51 -1.20
CA GLU A 20 -18.42 -7.77 -1.07
C GLU A 20 -17.92 -8.29 -2.42
N CYS A 21 -18.65 -8.06 -3.51
CA CYS A 21 -18.20 -8.41 -4.85
C CYS A 21 -16.96 -7.61 -5.27
N VAL A 22 -17.00 -6.28 -5.10
CA VAL A 22 -15.88 -5.37 -5.41
C VAL A 22 -14.66 -5.67 -4.53
N LYS A 23 -14.89 -5.90 -3.23
CA LYS A 23 -13.82 -6.26 -2.29
C LYS A 23 -13.13 -7.56 -2.71
N LYS A 24 -13.89 -8.58 -3.11
CA LYS A 24 -13.35 -9.85 -3.59
C LYS A 24 -12.52 -9.70 -4.87
N GLU A 25 -12.98 -8.88 -5.82
CA GLU A 25 -12.20 -8.57 -7.03
C GLU A 25 -10.87 -7.87 -6.69
N LEU A 26 -10.89 -6.94 -5.72
CA LEU A 26 -9.72 -6.20 -5.27
C LEU A 26 -8.75 -7.06 -4.44
N GLU A 27 -9.24 -8.02 -3.65
CA GLU A 27 -8.43 -8.99 -2.92
C GLU A 27 -7.69 -9.95 -3.87
N VAL A 28 -8.35 -10.40 -4.95
CA VAL A 28 -7.71 -11.23 -6.00
C VAL A 28 -6.63 -10.43 -6.72
N SER A 29 -6.88 -9.14 -6.99
CA SER A 29 -5.89 -8.24 -7.57
C SER A 29 -4.72 -7.98 -6.61
N SER A 30 -5.01 -7.80 -5.32
CA SER A 30 -4.02 -7.49 -4.28
C SER A 30 -3.18 -8.70 -3.84
N HIS A 31 -3.69 -9.94 -3.95
CA HIS A 31 -2.90 -11.15 -3.71
C HIS A 31 -1.68 -11.22 -4.63
N SER A 32 -1.84 -10.82 -5.90
CA SER A 32 -0.71 -10.75 -6.84
C SER A 32 0.34 -9.68 -6.50
N ILE A 33 -0.05 -8.66 -5.73
CA ILE A 33 0.81 -7.55 -5.32
C ILE A 33 1.48 -7.86 -3.96
N MET A 34 0.76 -8.48 -3.01
CA MET A 34 1.32 -8.88 -1.71
C MET A 34 2.27 -10.08 -1.83
N ASP A 35 1.96 -11.09 -2.67
CA ASP A 35 2.87 -12.23 -2.89
C ASP A 35 4.19 -11.83 -3.57
N LYS A 36 4.23 -10.68 -4.27
CA LYS A 36 5.47 -10.13 -4.83
C LYS A 36 6.37 -9.45 -3.80
N TRP A 37 5.87 -9.13 -2.61
CA TRP A 37 6.56 -8.34 -1.60
C TRP A 37 7.00 -9.16 -0.36
N ASP A 38 6.55 -10.41 -0.22
CA ASP A 38 6.75 -11.25 0.98
C ASP A 38 8.16 -11.86 1.17
N GLY A 39 9.18 -11.31 0.51
CA GLY A 39 10.57 -11.81 0.64
C GLY A 39 11.63 -10.72 0.67
N LYS A 40 11.23 -9.45 0.53
CA LYS A 40 12.16 -8.33 0.46
C LYS A 40 12.06 -7.51 1.73
N THR A 41 13.19 -7.23 2.38
CA THR A 41 13.21 -6.31 3.52
C THR A 41 12.70 -4.94 3.08
N ARG A 42 12.18 -4.13 4.02
CA ARG A 42 11.66 -2.78 3.74
C ARG A 42 12.68 -1.94 2.97
N GLU A 43 13.96 -2.10 3.29
CA GLU A 43 15.10 -1.43 2.67
C GLU A 43 15.28 -1.88 1.22
N GLN A 44 15.18 -3.19 0.93
CA GLN A 44 15.27 -3.71 -0.43
C GLN A 44 14.13 -3.20 -1.30
N MET A 45 12.91 -3.16 -0.75
CA MET A 45 11.74 -2.60 -1.45
C MET A 45 11.94 -1.11 -1.78
N ILE A 46 12.44 -0.33 -0.83
CA ILE A 46 12.70 1.10 -1.05
C ILE A 46 13.77 1.26 -2.13
N ASN A 47 14.90 0.56 -2.00
CA ASN A 47 16.02 0.64 -2.94
C ASN A 47 15.61 0.35 -4.38
N GLU A 48 14.77 -0.68 -4.60
CA GLU A 48 14.22 -1.02 -5.92
C GLU A 48 13.30 0.09 -6.46
N ARG A 49 12.41 0.63 -5.61
CA ARG A 49 11.45 1.69 -5.99
C ARG A 49 12.13 2.99 -6.40
N ILE A 50 13.23 3.35 -5.73
CA ILE A 50 13.98 4.58 -6.02
C ILE A 50 15.19 4.36 -6.94
N SER A 51 15.34 3.17 -7.52
CA SER A 51 16.52 2.79 -8.32
C SER A 51 17.86 3.05 -7.62
N TYR A 52 17.88 2.91 -6.29
CA TYR A 52 19.06 3.13 -5.48
C TYR A 52 19.91 1.87 -5.41
N LYS A 53 21.19 2.03 -5.77
CA LYS A 53 22.21 0.97 -5.69
C LYS A 53 23.10 1.27 -4.48
N PRO A 54 22.94 0.55 -3.35
CA PRO A 54 23.79 0.77 -2.19
C PRO A 54 25.23 0.48 -2.59
N HIS A 55 26.09 1.48 -2.45
CA HIS A 55 27.52 1.26 -2.61
C HIS A 55 28.03 0.62 -1.31
N PRO A 56 28.81 -0.48 -1.38
CA PRO A 56 29.45 -1.02 -0.19
C PRO A 56 30.34 0.09 0.38
N LYS A 57 30.00 0.59 1.57
CA LYS A 57 30.86 1.55 2.26
C LYS A 57 32.20 0.84 2.49
N PRO A 58 33.33 1.35 1.97
CA PRO A 58 34.62 0.82 2.38
C PRO A 58 34.74 1.04 3.88
N ASN A 59 35.02 -0.03 4.63
CA ASN A 59 35.27 0.02 6.06
C ASN A 59 36.41 1.01 6.34
N THR A 60 36.06 2.28 6.53
CA THR A 60 36.99 3.35 6.87
C THR A 60 36.92 3.49 8.37
N LEU A 61 38.01 3.06 9.00
CA LEU A 61 38.23 3.16 10.44
C LEU A 61 37.98 4.61 10.92
N PRO A 62 37.52 4.80 12.17
CA PRO A 62 37.28 6.14 12.68
C PRO A 62 38.62 6.76 13.07
N SER A 63 39.15 7.68 12.26
CA SER A 63 40.17 8.61 12.75
C SER A 63 40.27 9.83 11.83
N LEU A 64 39.54 10.89 12.19
CA LEU A 64 39.83 12.24 11.69
C LEU A 64 40.01 13.26 12.83
N PHE A 65 39.87 12.85 14.10
CA PHE A 65 40.19 13.70 15.24
C PHE A 65 41.16 12.97 16.17
N GLY A 66 42.38 13.50 16.24
CA GLY A 66 43.34 13.23 17.32
C GLY A 66 44.62 12.55 16.88
N ASN A 67 45.68 13.33 16.63
CA ASN A 67 46.80 13.46 17.56
C ASN A 67 47.87 14.41 17.01
N LEU A 68 48.10 15.48 17.79
CA LEU A 68 49.20 16.45 17.87
C LEU A 68 49.80 17.03 16.58
#